data_AF-A0A367ILU5-F1
#
_entry.id   AF-A0A367ILU5-F1
#
_cell.length_a   1.000
_cell.length_b   1.000
_cell.length_c   1.000
_cell.angle_alpha   90.00
_cell.angle_beta   90.00
_cell.angle_gamma   90.00
#
_symmetry.space_group_name_H-M   'P 1'
#
loop_
_entity.id
_entity.type
_entity.pdbx_description
1 polymer ?
#
loop_
_entity_poly.entity_id
_entity_poly.type
_entity_poly.pdbx_seq_one_letter_code
_entity_poly.pdbx_strand_id
1 'polypeptide(L)'
;MSNSTLEQNEVLSKQLQSLFKSQNTRNELYQEFDIAFKDYLSGNCPAEQYHSICRIVTEGFQEVSVEIQTMEKNMTNALLARTVRDLQEAERKKLQEIQILTVQSKESDKDYDETIREHQERLKEVLETIQDIMDELREEMAGLASLVC
;
A
#
# COMPACT_ATOMS: atom_id res chain seq x y z
N MET A 1 0.65 16.80 -35.01
CA MET A 1 0.32 16.70 -33.58
C MET A 1 0.58 15.27 -33.06
N SER A 2 1.72 14.63 -33.39
CA SER A 2 1.85 13.16 -33.21
C SER A 2 2.96 12.70 -32.24
N ASN A 3 4.12 13.38 -32.16
CA ASN A 3 5.20 12.92 -31.27
C ASN A 3 4.91 13.17 -29.78
N SER A 4 4.41 14.37 -29.45
CA SER A 4 4.27 14.79 -28.04
C SER A 4 3.24 13.97 -27.25
N THR A 5 2.16 13.48 -27.88
CA THR A 5 1.14 12.68 -27.20
C THR A 5 1.61 11.24 -27.00
N LEU A 6 2.31 10.67 -27.98
CA LEU A 6 2.91 9.33 -27.85
C LEU A 6 3.96 9.32 -26.74
N GLU A 7 4.84 10.33 -26.71
CA GLU A 7 5.84 10.50 -25.65
C GLU A 7 5.20 10.64 -24.26
N GLN A 8 4.08 11.37 -24.14
CA GLN A 8 3.33 11.48 -22.90
C GLN A 8 2.73 10.13 -22.44
N ASN A 9 2.16 9.37 -23.37
CA ASN A 9 1.59 8.05 -23.08
C ASN A 9 2.68 7.05 -22.66
N GLU A 10 3.86 7.09 -23.27
CA GLU A 10 5.01 6.27 -22.86
C GLU A 10 5.49 6.61 -21.45
N VAL A 11 5.56 7.90 -21.11
CA VAL A 11 5.94 8.36 -19.76
C VAL A 11 4.91 7.90 -18.74
N LEU A 12 3.61 8.07 -19.01
CA LEU A 12 2.53 7.64 -18.12
C LEU A 12 2.54 6.12 -17.93
N SER A 13 2.73 5.34 -18.99
CA SER A 13 2.83 3.87 -18.90
C SER A 13 3.99 3.44 -18.02
N LYS A 14 5.17 4.07 -18.15
CA LYS A 14 6.32 3.80 -17.27
C LYS A 14 6.04 4.19 -15.82
N GLN A 15 5.38 5.32 -15.58
CA GLN A 15 5.00 5.75 -14.24
C GLN A 15 4.04 4.75 -13.57
N LEU A 16 3.04 4.24 -14.29
CA LEU A 16 2.13 3.21 -13.78
C LEU A 16 2.84 1.89 -13.53
N GLN A 17 3.74 1.46 -14.41
CA GLN A 17 4.57 0.26 -14.17
C GLN A 17 5.40 0.37 -12.89
N SER A 18 6.02 1.53 -12.66
CA SER A 18 6.77 1.78 -11.43
C SER A 18 5.85 1.80 -10.20
N LEU A 19 4.68 2.43 -10.30
CA LEU A 19 3.66 2.39 -9.25
C LEU A 19 3.30 0.97 -8.84
N PHE A 20 3.04 0.07 -9.79
CA PHE A 20 2.72 -1.33 -9.50
C PHE A 20 3.88 -2.06 -8.83
N LYS A 21 5.12 -1.76 -9.21
CA LYS A 21 6.31 -2.34 -8.55
C LYS A 21 6.41 -1.86 -7.10
N SER A 22 6.35 -0.56 -6.86
CA SER A 22 6.39 0.02 -5.51
C SER A 22 5.25 -0.53 -4.65
N GLN A 23 4.07 -0.75 -5.24
CA GLN A 23 2.91 -1.31 -4.54
C GLN A 23 3.04 -2.80 -4.24
N ASN A 24 3.71 -3.58 -5.10
CA ASN A 24 4.06 -4.97 -4.78
C ASN A 24 5.05 -5.03 -3.62
N THR A 25 6.09 -4.20 -3.63
CA THR A 25 7.03 -4.08 -2.51
C THR A 25 6.32 -3.68 -1.22
N ARG A 26 5.35 -2.76 -1.28
CA ARG A 26 4.51 -2.41 -0.12
C ARG A 26 3.78 -3.65 0.44
N ASN A 27 3.22 -4.48 -0.43
CA ASN A 27 2.53 -5.71 -0.01
C ASN A 27 3.48 -6.74 0.61
N GLU A 28 4.67 -6.90 0.07
CA GLU A 28 5.73 -7.76 0.65
C GLU A 28 6.10 -7.28 2.06
N LEU A 29 6.28 -5.98 2.26
CA LEU A 29 6.56 -5.39 3.58
C LEU A 29 5.44 -5.64 4.59
N TYR A 30 4.16 -5.55 4.18
CA TYR A 30 3.04 -5.93 5.05
C TYR A 30 3.07 -7.41 5.43
N GLN A 31 3.42 -8.29 4.49
CA GLN A 31 3.53 -9.73 4.75
C GLN A 31 4.68 -10.04 5.72
N GLU A 32 5.85 -9.42 5.52
CA GLU A 32 7.00 -9.57 6.42
C GLU A 32 6.65 -9.11 7.85
N PHE A 33 5.94 -7.98 7.98
CA PHE A 33 5.47 -7.50 9.27
C PHE A 33 4.50 -8.48 9.94
N ASP A 34 3.49 -8.97 9.21
CA ASP A 34 2.48 -9.89 9.74
C ASP A 34 3.11 -11.22 10.20
N ILE A 35 4.05 -11.77 9.42
CA ILE A 35 4.82 -12.97 9.79
C ILE A 35 5.61 -12.70 11.08
N ALA A 36 6.40 -11.62 11.10
CA ALA A 36 7.20 -11.28 12.27
C ALA A 36 6.37 -11.04 13.53
N PHE A 37 5.19 -10.43 13.38
CA PHE A 37 4.27 -10.18 14.48
C PHE A 37 3.68 -11.49 15.04
N LYS A 38 3.24 -12.40 14.17
CA LYS A 38 2.76 -13.73 14.58
C LYS A 38 3.84 -14.57 15.25
N ASP A 39 5.07 -14.53 14.74
CA ASP A 39 6.21 -15.22 15.35
C ASP A 39 6.56 -14.63 16.71
N TYR A 40 6.45 -13.31 16.87
CA TYR A 40 6.66 -12.64 18.15
C TYR A 40 5.58 -13.03 19.18
N LEU A 41 4.30 -13.02 18.79
CA LEU A 41 3.20 -13.42 19.69
C LEU A 41 3.27 -14.90 20.10
N SER A 42 3.74 -15.77 19.21
CA SER A 42 3.89 -17.21 19.49
C SER A 42 5.19 -17.56 20.23
N GLY A 43 6.07 -16.57 20.49
CA GLY A 43 7.35 -16.77 21.18
C GLY A 43 8.45 -17.37 20.30
N ASN A 44 8.22 -17.51 18.99
CA ASN A 44 9.20 -18.02 18.02
C ASN A 44 10.20 -16.94 17.57
N CYS A 45 9.89 -15.66 17.80
CA CYS A 45 10.77 -14.53 17.50
C CYS A 45 11.08 -13.73 18.78
N PRO A 46 12.36 -13.61 19.18
CA PRO A 46 12.76 -12.76 20.29
C PRO A 46 12.40 -11.29 20.05
N ALA A 47 12.15 -10.54 21.13
CA ALA A 47 11.76 -9.13 21.06
C ALA A 47 12.75 -8.26 20.28
N GLU A 48 14.07 -8.48 20.45
CA GLU A 48 15.11 -7.74 19.73
C GLU A 48 15.05 -7.98 18.21
N GLN A 49 14.83 -9.23 17.81
CA GLN A 49 14.69 -9.59 16.40
C GLN A 49 13.41 -8.99 15.80
N TYR A 50 12.29 -9.08 16.51
CA TYR A 50 11.04 -8.44 16.11
C TYR A 50 11.20 -6.92 15.94
N HIS A 51 11.89 -6.25 16.86
CA HIS A 51 12.15 -4.81 16.79
C HIS A 51 13.01 -4.44 15.58
N SER A 52 14.03 -5.25 15.28
CA SER A 52 14.89 -5.06 14.10
C SER A 52 14.06 -5.18 12.81
N ILE A 53 13.19 -6.19 12.70
CA ILE A 53 12.29 -6.36 11.55
C ILE A 53 11.33 -5.17 11.43
N CYS A 54 10.72 -4.72 12.53
CA CYS A 54 9.85 -3.55 12.53
C CYS A 54 10.56 -2.30 11.99
N ARG A 55 11.82 -2.09 12.36
CA ARG A 55 12.63 -0.98 11.85
C ARG A 55 12.84 -1.08 10.34
N ILE A 56 13.27 -2.25 9.85
CA ILE A 56 13.50 -2.50 8.41
C ILE A 56 12.20 -2.27 7.62
N VAL A 57 11.10 -2.84 8.09
CA VAL A 57 9.80 -2.69 7.43
C VAL A 57 9.33 -1.24 7.42
N THR A 58 9.53 -0.51 8.52
CA THR A 58 9.18 0.93 8.60
C THR A 58 10.00 1.75 7.61
N GLU A 59 11.30 1.51 7.52
CA GLU A 59 12.19 2.15 6.53
C GLU A 59 11.71 1.85 5.11
N GLY A 60 11.40 0.59 4.80
CA GLY A 60 10.86 0.18 3.50
C GLY A 60 9.53 0.86 3.16
N PHE A 61 8.59 0.95 4.11
CA PHE A 61 7.32 1.66 3.88
C PHE A 61 7.54 3.14 3.58
N GLN A 62 8.50 3.77 4.25
CA GLN A 62 8.84 5.17 4.02
C GLN A 62 9.45 5.37 2.63
N GLU A 63 10.39 4.53 2.22
CA GLU A 63 11.02 4.56 0.89
C GLU A 63 9.97 4.43 -0.22
N VAL A 64 9.12 3.40 -0.14
CA VAL A 64 8.04 3.16 -1.10
C VAL A 64 7.07 4.34 -1.15
N SER A 65 6.73 4.93 0.01
CA SER A 65 5.82 6.06 0.06
C SER A 65 6.42 7.30 -0.61
N VAL A 66 7.72 7.58 -0.40
CA VAL A 66 8.42 8.69 -1.07
C VAL A 66 8.48 8.47 -2.58
N GLU A 67 8.74 7.25 -3.03
CA GLU A 67 8.76 6.89 -4.46
C GLU A 67 7.41 7.17 -5.11
N ILE A 68 6.31 6.69 -4.50
CA ILE A 68 4.96 6.87 -5.03
C ILE A 68 4.54 8.35 -5.01
N GLN A 69 4.86 9.11 -3.96
CA GLN A 69 4.61 10.56 -3.92
C GLN A 69 5.38 11.31 -4.99
N THR A 70 6.60 10.87 -5.31
CA THR A 70 7.41 11.46 -6.37
C THR A 70 6.80 11.16 -7.73
N MET A 71 6.32 9.94 -7.96
CA MET A 71 5.59 9.58 -9.18
C MET A 71 4.32 10.41 -9.33
N GLU A 72 3.49 10.46 -8.29
CA GLU A 72 2.25 11.25 -8.25
C GLU A 72 2.48 12.72 -8.63
N LYS A 73 3.51 13.37 -8.07
CA LYS A 73 3.86 14.77 -8.38
C LYS A 73 4.29 14.98 -9.83
N ASN A 74 4.87 13.95 -10.45
CA ASN A 74 5.40 14.01 -11.81
C ASN A 74 4.40 13.51 -12.86
N MET A 75 3.21 13.05 -12.46
CA MET A 75 2.17 12.63 -13.40
C MET A 75 1.53 13.84 -14.08
N THR A 76 1.50 13.81 -15.41
CA THR A 76 0.87 14.87 -16.23
C THR A 76 -0.66 14.71 -16.27
N ASN A 77 -1.17 13.50 -16.08
CA ASN A 77 -2.59 13.21 -16.02
C ASN A 77 -3.12 13.45 -14.59
N ALA A 78 -3.90 14.51 -14.41
CA ALA A 78 -4.44 14.91 -13.12
C ALA A 78 -5.42 13.90 -12.51
N LEU A 79 -6.15 13.14 -13.34
CA LEU A 79 -7.06 12.08 -12.87
C LEU A 79 -6.24 10.92 -12.30
N LEU A 80 -5.24 10.42 -13.04
CA LEU A 80 -4.36 9.36 -12.54
C LEU A 80 -3.59 9.79 -11.30
N ALA A 81 -3.07 11.02 -11.27
CA ALA A 81 -2.41 11.56 -10.08
C ALA A 81 -3.36 11.58 -8.86
N ARG A 82 -4.63 11.89 -9.08
CA ARG A 82 -5.66 11.84 -8.04
C ARG A 82 -5.93 10.42 -7.57
N THR A 83 -6.13 9.47 -8.49
CA THR A 83 -6.33 8.05 -8.19
C THR A 83 -5.15 7.48 -7.38
N VAL A 84 -3.91 7.83 -7.73
CA VAL A 84 -2.70 7.46 -6.96
C VAL A 84 -2.67 8.07 -5.56
N ARG A 85 -3.13 9.31 -5.41
CA ARG A 85 -3.26 9.94 -4.09
C ARG A 85 -4.31 9.24 -3.23
N ASP A 86 -5.44 8.89 -3.82
CA ASP A 86 -6.51 8.17 -3.13
C ASP A 86 -6.04 6.76 -2.70
N LEU A 87 -5.24 6.08 -3.53
CA LEU A 87 -4.54 4.84 -3.15
C LEU A 87 -3.65 5.02 -1.91
N GLN A 88 -2.81 6.08 -1.90
CA GLN A 88 -1.94 6.36 -0.75
C GLN A 88 -2.73 6.68 0.53
N GLU A 89 -3.87 7.35 0.41
CA GLU A 89 -4.73 7.64 1.56
C GLU A 89 -5.35 6.35 2.12
N ALA A 90 -5.82 5.45 1.25
CA ALA A 90 -6.34 4.15 1.64
C ALA A 90 -5.25 3.29 2.30
N GLU A 91 -4.04 3.28 1.75
CA GLU A 91 -2.88 2.59 2.34
C GLU A 91 -2.51 3.14 3.72
N ARG A 92 -2.57 4.47 3.91
CA ARG A 92 -2.38 5.08 5.22
C ARG A 92 -3.44 4.62 6.22
N LYS A 93 -4.70 4.53 5.81
CA LYS A 93 -5.80 4.02 6.66
C LYS A 93 -5.57 2.56 7.01
N LYS A 94 -5.16 1.72 6.05
CA LYS A 94 -4.81 0.31 6.29
C LYS A 94 -3.74 0.17 7.37
N LEU A 95 -2.66 0.96 7.28
CA LEU A 95 -1.59 0.94 8.27
C LEU A 95 -2.10 1.35 9.68
N GLN A 96 -2.98 2.36 9.75
CA GLN A 96 -3.58 2.80 11.01
C GLN A 96 -4.42 1.70 11.66
N GLU A 97 -5.31 1.05 10.90
CA GLU A 97 -6.14 -0.04 11.42
C GLU A 97 -5.27 -1.23 11.89
N ILE A 98 -4.24 -1.59 11.13
CA ILE A 98 -3.29 -2.65 11.51
C ILE A 98 -2.56 -2.31 12.82
N GLN A 99 -2.12 -1.05 13.00
CA GLN A 99 -1.46 -0.62 14.24
C GLN A 99 -2.38 -0.74 15.45
N ILE A 100 -3.65 -0.33 15.32
CA ILE A 100 -4.63 -0.42 16.41
C ILE A 100 -4.87 -1.89 16.79
N LEU A 101 -5.13 -2.75 15.80
CA LEU A 101 -5.33 -4.18 16.01
C LEU A 101 -4.10 -4.86 16.63
N THR A 102 -2.89 -4.43 16.24
CA THR A 102 -1.62 -4.92 16.79
C THR A 102 -1.48 -4.60 18.27
N VAL A 103 -1.81 -3.36 18.68
CA VAL A 103 -1.76 -2.93 20.08
C VAL A 103 -2.80 -3.69 20.90
N GLN A 104 -4.04 -3.76 20.42
CA GLN A 104 -5.14 -4.46 21.09
C GLN A 104 -4.86 -5.97 21.24
N SER A 105 -4.24 -6.61 20.24
CA SER A 105 -3.87 -8.03 20.32
C SER A 105 -2.87 -8.36 21.44
N LYS A 106 -2.13 -7.38 21.97
CA LYS A 106 -1.24 -7.57 23.12
C LYS A 106 -1.95 -7.40 24.47
N GLU A 107 -3.08 -6.70 24.47
CA GLU A 107 -3.88 -6.43 25.66
C GLU A 107 -4.97 -7.53 25.75
N SER A 108 -4.71 -8.56 26.53
CA SER A 108 -5.50 -9.80 26.58
C SER A 108 -6.86 -9.67 27.31
N ASP A 109 -7.62 -8.61 27.07
CA ASP A 109 -8.88 -8.32 27.78
C ASP A 109 -10.13 -8.50 26.92
N LYS A 110 -11.14 -9.19 27.48
CA LYS A 110 -12.41 -9.53 26.83
C LYS A 110 -13.29 -8.32 26.48
N ASP A 111 -13.03 -7.16 27.09
CA ASP A 111 -13.80 -5.92 26.83
C ASP A 111 -13.51 -5.31 25.45
N TYR A 112 -12.46 -5.78 24.75
CA TYR A 112 -12.09 -5.26 23.44
C TYR A 112 -12.71 -5.99 22.25
N ASP A 113 -13.46 -7.08 22.45
CA ASP A 113 -13.95 -7.93 21.35
C ASP A 113 -14.83 -7.17 20.33
N GLU A 114 -15.71 -6.28 20.80
CA GLU A 114 -16.54 -5.46 19.90
C GLU A 114 -15.72 -4.40 19.15
N THR A 115 -14.84 -3.69 19.87
CA THR A 115 -13.95 -2.67 19.29
C THR A 115 -12.98 -3.28 18.25
N ILE A 116 -12.41 -4.45 18.56
CA ILE A 116 -11.53 -5.21 17.65
C ILE A 116 -12.30 -5.59 16.38
N ARG A 117 -13.53 -6.09 16.52
CA ARG A 117 -14.37 -6.45 15.38
C ARG A 117 -14.65 -5.26 14.47
N GLU A 118 -14.94 -4.08 15.04
CA GLU A 118 -15.15 -2.87 14.23
C GLU A 118 -13.89 -2.47 13.45
N HIS A 119 -12.71 -2.54 14.06
CA HIS A 119 -11.45 -2.27 13.36
C HIS A 119 -11.14 -3.31 12.28
N GLN A 120 -11.52 -4.57 12.48
CA GLN A 120 -11.42 -5.61 11.45
C GLN A 120 -12.37 -5.34 10.27
N GLU A 121 -13.60 -4.90 10.54
CA GLU A 121 -14.56 -4.51 9.50
C GLU A 121 -14.06 -3.29 8.72
N ARG A 122 -13.58 -2.24 9.40
CA ARG A 122 -12.96 -1.07 8.76
C ARG A 122 -11.75 -1.45 7.92
N LEU A 123 -10.88 -2.32 8.43
CA LEU A 123 -9.72 -2.81 7.68
C LEU A 123 -10.16 -3.53 6.40
N LYS A 124 -11.21 -4.34 6.47
CA LYS A 124 -11.76 -5.04 5.31
C LYS A 124 -12.28 -4.05 4.25
N GLU A 125 -13.04 -3.04 4.65
CA GLU A 125 -13.54 -2.00 3.74
C GLU A 125 -12.39 -1.21 3.08
N VAL A 126 -11.33 -0.92 3.83
CA VAL A 126 -10.14 -0.25 3.30
C VAL A 126 -9.41 -1.15 2.29
N LEU A 127 -9.32 -2.45 2.54
CA LEU A 127 -8.71 -3.41 1.60
C LEU A 127 -9.52 -3.52 0.30
N GLU A 128 -10.85 -3.54 0.39
CA GLU A 128 -11.74 -3.50 -0.77
C GLU A 128 -11.53 -2.21 -1.56
N THR A 129 -11.46 -1.06 -0.89
CA THR A 129 -11.17 0.23 -1.52
C THR A 129 -9.81 0.24 -2.24
N ILE A 130 -8.77 -0.32 -1.62
CA ILE A 130 -7.45 -0.45 -2.26
C ILE A 130 -7.55 -1.31 -3.52
N GLN A 131 -8.30 -2.42 -3.46
CA GLN A 131 -8.45 -3.32 -4.59
C GLN A 131 -9.17 -2.64 -5.76
N ASP A 132 -10.26 -1.92 -5.49
CA ASP A 132 -11.02 -1.17 -6.51
C ASP A 132 -10.13 -0.13 -7.21
N ILE A 133 -9.38 0.66 -6.44
CA ILE A 133 -8.45 1.66 -6.99
C ILE A 133 -7.35 0.99 -7.83
N MET A 134 -6.84 -0.16 -7.39
CA MET A 134 -5.81 -0.90 -8.12
C MET A 134 -6.34 -1.48 -9.44
N ASP A 135 -7.60 -1.89 -9.49
CA ASP A 135 -8.22 -2.38 -10.72
C ASP A 135 -8.48 -1.24 -11.71
N GLU A 136 -8.94 -0.07 -11.25
CA GLU A 136 -9.04 1.14 -12.07
C GLU A 136 -7.68 1.50 -12.69
N LEU A 137 -6.60 1.51 -11.90
CA LEU A 137 -5.24 1.80 -12.38
C LEU A 137 -4.74 0.75 -13.40
N ARG A 138 -5.16 -0.51 -13.28
CA ARG A 138 -4.81 -1.58 -14.23
C ARG A 138 -5.53 -1.40 -15.55
N GLU A 139 -6.81 -1.03 -15.52
CA GLU A 139 -7.59 -0.73 -16.73
C GLU A 139 -6.97 0.44 -17.50
N GLU A 140 -6.58 1.50 -16.79
CA GLU A 140 -5.88 2.65 -17.36
C GLU A 140 -4.52 2.27 -17.96
N MET A 141 -3.74 1.43 -17.27
CA MET A 141 -2.47 0.91 -17.80
C MET A 141 -2.67 0.08 -19.07
N ALA A 142 -3.69 -0.78 -19.11
CA ALA A 142 -4.03 -1.59 -20.28
C ALA A 142 -4.47 -0.71 -21.46
N GLY A 143 -5.27 0.31 -21.19
CA GLY A 143 -5.66 1.33 -22.17
C GLY A 143 -4.45 2.04 -22.76
N LEU A 144 -3.53 2.53 -21.92
CA LEU A 144 -2.31 3.19 -22.36
C LEU A 144 -1.39 2.26 -23.17
N ALA A 145 -1.22 1.00 -22.75
CA ALA A 145 -0.41 0.03 -23.48
C ALA A 145 -0.94 -0.19 -24.91
N SER A 146 -2.26 -0.21 -25.10
CA SER A 146 -2.88 -0.36 -26.43
C SER A 146 -2.66 0.83 -27.36
N LEU A 147 -2.32 2.01 -26.82
CA LEU A 147 -2.07 3.25 -27.57
C LEU A 147 -0.59 3.47 -27.89
N VAL A 148 0.30 2.71 -27.25
CA VAL A 148 1.76 2.79 -27.41
C VAL A 148 2.29 1.64 -28.29
N CYS A 149 1.53 0.55 -28.47
CA CYS A 149 1.84 -0.58 -29.36
C CYS A 149 1.32 -0.35 -30.78
#